data_AF-A0A948SCA5-F1
#
_entry.id   AF-A0A948SCA5-F1
#
_cell.length_a   1.000
_cell.length_b   1.000
_cell.length_c   1.000
_cell.angle_alpha   90.00
_cell.angle_beta   90.00
_cell.angle_gamma   90.00
#
_symmetry.space_group_name_H-M   'P 1'
#
loop_
_entity.id
_entity.type
_entity.pdbx_description
1 polymer ?
#
loop_
_entity_poly.entity_id
_entity_poly.type
_entity_poly.pdbx_seq_one_letter_code
_entity_poly.pdbx_strand_id
1 'polypeptide(L)'
;MTALLGFITLYLLASIGIGLLAATRVKNARDFAVAGRMLPLPVVTATVFATWFGAEAVLGVSATFVREGLGGVVADPFGASMCLILAGFFFASKLYRLNLLTIGDYYRLRYNHTVEWLSTLAIVVSYLGWVSAQIKALGLVFFTVTGGLIPQDKGMILGAAIVLTYTVLGGMLSVAILDFVQITVIMGGLIYIATIISDLAGGVGTVISHASAAGKLDFFPSGGYEVWVPFIGAWMTMMLGSIPQQDVFQRITSAKSEHVAMAGSILGGSLYFIFAFIPMFLAYSATLIDPTMFAQLLDTDSQLVLPTLILQHTPVFAQVIFFGALLSAIMSCSSATLLAPSVSFTENILRPMLPHISDRIFLWLMRLVIVAFAGMVLAMALTSSASIFKMVEHAYKITLVVAFVPLVAGFYWHRATTQGALFAIFAGFFTWVLCEMFGADDGIWPPQILGLIAAVAGMICGSLLPQRVGRLSPPPSHHHAAEGTYHVAHHDHERRHVGEHDAQR
;
A
#
# COMPACT_ATOMS: atom_id res chain seq x y z
N MET A 1 16.13 -29.00 5.83
CA MET A 1 14.79 -28.76 5.24
C MET A 1 13.65 -28.96 6.24
N THR A 2 13.58 -30.09 6.97
CA THR A 2 12.50 -30.36 7.94
C THR A 2 12.41 -29.34 9.09
N ALA A 3 13.55 -28.93 9.66
CA ALA A 3 13.57 -27.91 10.73
C ALA A 3 13.09 -26.53 10.23
N LEU A 4 13.55 -26.08 9.05
CA LEU A 4 13.14 -24.82 8.44
C LEU A 4 11.62 -24.76 8.24
N LEU A 5 11.06 -25.79 7.61
CA LEU A 5 9.62 -25.89 7.37
C LEU A 5 8.82 -25.94 8.68
N GLY A 6 9.32 -26.64 9.70
CA GLY A 6 8.70 -26.70 11.02
C GLY A 6 8.60 -25.33 11.69
N PHE A 7 9.69 -24.56 11.72
CA PHE A 7 9.68 -23.21 12.30
C PHE A 7 8.85 -22.22 11.50
N ILE A 8 8.90 -22.27 10.16
CA ILE A 8 8.04 -21.45 9.30
C ILE A 8 6.56 -21.76 9.58
N THR A 9 6.19 -23.03 9.66
CA THR A 9 4.82 -23.45 9.95
C THR A 9 4.38 -22.94 11.32
N LEU A 10 5.23 -23.07 12.34
CA LEU A 10 4.95 -22.55 13.69
C LEU A 10 4.76 -21.03 13.68
N TYR A 11 5.60 -20.30 12.96
CA TYR A 11 5.50 -18.85 12.82
C TYR A 11 4.18 -18.44 12.13
N LEU A 12 3.79 -19.12 11.06
CA LEU A 12 2.52 -18.88 10.37
C LEU A 12 1.33 -19.15 11.29
N LEU A 13 1.33 -20.28 12.01
CA LEU A 13 0.28 -20.61 12.97
C LEU A 13 0.20 -19.60 14.12
N ALA A 14 1.34 -19.13 14.64
CA ALA A 14 1.37 -18.09 15.66
C ALA A 14 0.80 -16.77 15.14
N SER A 15 1.16 -16.37 13.92
CA SER A 15 0.64 -15.16 13.28
C SER A 15 -0.86 -15.24 13.05
N ILE A 16 -1.36 -16.36 12.51
CA ILE A 16 -2.80 -16.61 12.36
C ILE A 16 -3.49 -16.55 13.73
N GLY A 17 -2.91 -17.20 14.75
CA GLY A 17 -3.45 -17.21 16.11
C GLY A 17 -3.59 -15.81 16.72
N ILE A 18 -2.56 -14.97 16.61
CA ILE A 18 -2.61 -13.56 17.06
C ILE A 18 -3.70 -12.80 16.30
N GLY A 19 -3.77 -12.97 14.98
CA GLY A 19 -4.76 -12.32 14.13
C GLY A 19 -6.20 -12.69 14.50
N LEU A 20 -6.46 -13.99 14.76
CA LEU A 20 -7.76 -14.51 15.17
C LEU A 20 -8.14 -14.05 16.60
N LEU A 21 -7.18 -14.00 17.52
CA LEU A 21 -7.42 -13.46 18.87
C LEU A 21 -7.79 -11.98 18.81
N ALA A 22 -7.10 -11.19 18.00
CA ALA A 22 -7.45 -9.79 17.77
C ALA A 22 -8.83 -9.63 17.13
N ALA A 23 -9.22 -10.54 16.22
CA ALA A 23 -10.52 -10.52 15.54
C ALA A 23 -11.71 -10.63 16.51
N THR A 24 -11.53 -11.28 17.67
CA THR A 24 -12.59 -11.36 18.71
C THR A 24 -13.01 -10.00 19.27
N ARG A 25 -12.20 -8.95 19.08
CA ARG A 25 -12.47 -7.59 19.55
C ARG A 25 -13.23 -6.73 18.54
N VAL A 26 -13.43 -7.21 17.31
CA VAL A 26 -14.11 -6.46 16.26
C VAL A 26 -15.62 -6.67 16.36
N LYS A 27 -16.37 -5.61 16.70
CA LYS A 27 -17.82 -5.71 16.95
C LYS A 27 -18.68 -5.01 15.89
N ASN A 28 -18.14 -4.00 15.23
CA ASN A 28 -18.87 -3.17 14.27
C ASN A 28 -17.98 -2.75 13.09
N ALA A 29 -18.57 -2.05 12.12
CA ALA A 29 -17.90 -1.58 10.92
C ALA A 29 -16.74 -0.61 11.19
N ARG A 30 -16.84 0.24 12.21
CA ARG A 30 -15.79 1.20 12.57
C ARG A 30 -14.56 0.51 13.16
N ASP A 31 -14.77 -0.52 13.98
CA ASP A 31 -13.68 -1.36 14.49
C ASP A 31 -13.00 -2.10 13.33
N PHE A 32 -13.80 -2.61 12.37
CA PHE A 32 -13.32 -3.34 11.22
C PHE A 32 -12.53 -2.46 10.23
N ALA A 33 -13.03 -1.26 9.93
CA ALA A 33 -12.45 -0.37 8.93
C ALA A 33 -11.30 0.49 9.49
N VAL A 34 -11.42 1.06 10.70
CA VAL A 34 -10.45 2.04 11.21
C VAL A 34 -9.96 1.73 12.61
N ALA A 35 -10.18 0.52 13.11
CA ALA A 35 -9.78 0.10 14.46
C ALA A 35 -10.24 1.11 15.54
N GLY A 36 -11.44 1.66 15.40
CA GLY A 36 -12.03 2.58 16.39
C GLY A 36 -11.33 3.94 16.53
N ARG A 37 -10.32 4.26 15.71
CA ARG A 37 -9.48 5.48 15.83
C ARG A 37 -8.73 5.58 17.16
N MET A 38 -8.16 4.46 17.64
CA MET A 38 -7.48 4.39 18.94
C MET A 38 -6.00 3.97 18.85
N LEU A 39 -5.44 3.85 17.64
CA LEU A 39 -4.08 3.33 17.50
C LEU A 39 -3.03 4.33 18.02
N PRO A 40 -2.15 3.92 18.96
CA PRO A 40 -1.06 4.76 19.45
C PRO A 40 0.09 4.86 18.44
N LEU A 41 0.99 5.82 18.65
CA LEU A 41 2.09 6.13 17.71
C LEU A 41 2.97 4.94 17.30
N PRO A 42 3.43 4.07 18.22
CA PRO A 42 4.23 2.91 17.81
C PRO A 42 3.49 1.97 16.87
N VAL A 43 2.18 1.79 17.09
CA VAL A 43 1.35 0.90 16.27
C VAL A 43 1.07 1.55 14.91
N VAL A 44 0.75 2.84 14.84
CA VAL A 44 0.59 3.54 13.56
C VAL A 44 1.89 3.52 12.76
N THR A 45 3.03 3.80 13.40
CA THR A 45 4.35 3.72 12.75
C THR A 45 4.62 2.32 12.20
N ALA A 46 4.35 1.29 13.00
CA ALA A 46 4.54 -0.10 12.58
C ALA A 46 3.64 -0.49 11.42
N THR A 47 2.36 -0.11 11.46
CA THR A 47 1.40 -0.41 10.37
C THR A 47 1.74 0.29 9.07
N VAL A 48 2.17 1.55 9.13
CA VAL A 48 2.62 2.29 7.94
C VAL A 48 3.84 1.62 7.32
N PHE A 49 4.84 1.29 8.14
CA PHE A 49 6.01 0.56 7.67
C PHE A 49 5.64 -0.81 7.08
N ALA A 50 4.93 -1.65 7.83
CA ALA A 50 4.69 -3.04 7.49
C ALA A 50 3.72 -3.20 6.28
N THR A 51 2.77 -2.27 6.13
CA THR A 51 1.89 -2.24 4.94
C THR A 51 2.69 -2.02 3.65
N TRP A 52 3.76 -1.23 3.69
CA TRP A 52 4.56 -0.90 2.51
C TRP A 52 5.77 -1.82 2.35
N PHE A 53 6.33 -2.30 3.44
CA PHE A 53 7.44 -3.24 3.47
C PHE A 53 6.98 -4.67 3.19
N GLY A 54 6.59 -4.94 1.95
CA GLY A 54 6.13 -6.25 1.46
C GLY A 54 7.15 -6.98 0.57
N ALA A 55 6.67 -7.87 -0.32
CA ALA A 55 7.52 -8.60 -1.27
C ALA A 55 8.20 -7.68 -2.28
N GLU A 56 7.58 -6.57 -2.64
CA GLU A 56 8.16 -5.56 -3.52
C GLU A 56 9.49 -5.07 -2.95
N ALA A 57 9.50 -4.52 -1.74
CA ALA A 57 10.70 -4.02 -1.09
C ALA A 57 11.80 -5.10 -0.93
N VAL A 58 11.42 -6.34 -0.59
CA VAL A 58 12.42 -7.39 -0.29
C VAL A 58 12.89 -8.14 -1.53
N LEU A 59 12.00 -8.49 -2.47
CA LEU A 59 12.30 -9.32 -3.64
C LEU A 59 12.27 -8.53 -4.95
N GLY A 60 11.35 -7.58 -5.11
CA GLY A 60 11.19 -6.80 -6.34
C GLY A 60 12.27 -5.73 -6.52
N VAL A 61 12.41 -4.85 -5.53
CA VAL A 61 13.40 -3.76 -5.50
C VAL A 61 14.81 -4.33 -5.52
N SER A 62 15.09 -5.36 -4.72
CA SER A 62 16.41 -5.98 -4.68
C SER A 62 16.80 -6.63 -6.02
N ALA A 63 15.86 -7.31 -6.68
CA ALA A 63 16.05 -7.87 -8.02
C ALA A 63 16.25 -6.78 -9.10
N THR A 64 15.53 -5.66 -8.99
CA THR A 64 15.66 -4.53 -9.91
C THR A 64 16.99 -3.80 -9.69
N PHE A 65 17.39 -3.59 -8.44
CA PHE A 65 18.66 -2.96 -8.08
C PHE A 65 19.87 -3.73 -8.63
N VAL A 66 19.89 -5.07 -8.54
CA VAL A 66 21.03 -5.83 -9.09
C VAL A 66 21.14 -5.72 -10.61
N ARG A 67 20.01 -5.54 -11.32
CA ARG A 67 19.98 -5.32 -12.78
C ARG A 67 20.34 -3.87 -13.14
N GLU A 68 19.68 -2.91 -12.52
CA GLU A 68 19.60 -1.52 -13.01
C GLU A 68 20.26 -0.48 -12.08
N GLY A 69 20.69 -0.87 -10.89
CA GLY A 69 21.27 0.04 -9.88
C GLY A 69 20.22 0.97 -9.26
N LEU A 70 20.69 2.02 -8.57
CA LEU A 70 19.83 3.00 -7.90
C LEU A 70 18.91 3.77 -8.88
N GLY A 71 19.36 3.99 -10.11
CA GLY A 71 18.56 4.64 -11.15
C GLY A 71 17.28 3.88 -11.53
N GLY A 72 17.30 2.55 -11.48
CA GLY A 72 16.14 1.69 -11.80
C GLY A 72 15.14 1.53 -10.65
N VAL A 73 15.52 1.89 -9.43
CA VAL A 73 14.70 1.75 -8.21
C VAL A 73 14.22 3.10 -7.67
N VAL A 74 14.11 4.10 -8.54
CA VAL A 74 13.63 5.44 -8.16
C VAL A 74 12.16 5.43 -7.69
N ALA A 75 11.34 4.53 -8.23
CA ALA A 75 9.96 4.36 -7.79
C ALA A 75 9.90 3.87 -6.33
N ASP A 76 10.66 2.83 -5.99
CA ASP A 76 10.72 2.24 -4.66
C ASP A 76 12.19 1.88 -4.34
N PRO A 77 12.82 2.45 -3.29
CA PRO A 77 12.21 3.07 -2.10
C PRO A 77 12.03 4.58 -2.08
N PHE A 78 12.56 5.31 -3.06
CA PHE A 78 12.56 6.77 -3.02
C PHE A 78 11.14 7.34 -3.16
N GLY A 79 10.40 6.94 -4.21
CA GLY A 79 9.01 7.37 -4.38
C GLY A 79 8.07 6.88 -3.27
N ALA A 80 8.13 5.59 -2.93
CA ALA A 80 7.29 4.99 -1.88
C ALA A 80 7.45 5.67 -0.51
N SER A 81 8.69 5.85 -0.04
CA SER A 81 8.94 6.54 1.24
C SER A 81 8.49 8.01 1.21
N MET A 82 8.76 8.71 0.10
CA MET A 82 8.33 10.10 -0.06
C MET A 82 6.81 10.23 -0.07
N CYS A 83 6.07 9.29 -0.66
CA CYS A 83 4.61 9.26 -0.56
C CYS A 83 4.17 9.30 0.90
N LEU A 84 4.69 8.40 1.75
CA LEU A 84 4.31 8.30 3.16
C LEU A 84 4.66 9.56 3.96
N ILE A 85 5.84 10.12 3.70
CA ILE A 85 6.31 11.34 4.35
C ILE A 85 5.46 12.55 3.92
N LEU A 86 5.19 12.70 2.62
CA LEU A 86 4.36 13.76 2.07
C LEU A 86 2.90 13.64 2.52
N ALA A 87 2.35 12.42 2.55
CA ALA A 87 1.03 12.15 3.11
C ALA A 87 0.96 12.59 4.58
N GLY A 88 2.00 12.29 5.36
CA GLY A 88 2.16 12.74 6.73
C GLY A 88 2.13 14.27 6.88
N PHE A 89 2.99 14.99 6.16
CA PHE A 89 3.10 16.44 6.27
C PHE A 89 1.90 17.22 5.72
N PHE A 90 1.40 16.80 4.55
CA PHE A 90 0.44 17.60 3.79
C PHE A 90 -1.01 17.12 3.95
N PHE A 91 -1.25 15.83 4.19
CA PHE A 91 -2.61 15.28 4.12
C PHE A 91 -3.12 14.75 5.45
N ALA A 92 -2.24 14.22 6.32
CA ALA A 92 -2.64 13.49 7.52
C ALA A 92 -3.53 14.33 8.44
N SER A 93 -3.11 15.55 8.80
CA SER A 93 -3.90 16.45 9.65
C SER A 93 -5.27 16.78 9.06
N LYS A 94 -5.32 17.07 7.76
CA LYS A 94 -6.55 17.47 7.07
C LYS A 94 -7.53 16.30 6.98
N LEU A 95 -7.05 15.13 6.55
CA LEU A 95 -7.85 13.91 6.43
C LEU A 95 -8.32 13.41 7.79
N TYR A 96 -7.46 13.48 8.81
CA TYR A 96 -7.79 13.05 10.17
C TYR A 96 -9.02 13.77 10.72
N ARG A 97 -9.08 15.10 10.54
CA ARG A 97 -10.16 15.96 11.07
C ARG A 97 -11.52 15.74 10.39
N LEU A 98 -11.55 15.18 9.19
CA LEU A 98 -12.80 14.93 8.46
C LEU A 98 -13.60 13.75 9.02
N ASN A 99 -12.95 12.88 9.81
CA ASN A 99 -13.59 11.76 10.50
C ASN A 99 -14.41 10.84 9.57
N LEU A 100 -13.86 10.57 8.37
CA LEU A 100 -14.45 9.72 7.34
C LEU A 100 -13.93 8.27 7.44
N LEU A 101 -14.68 7.32 6.85
CA LEU A 101 -14.27 5.91 6.76
C LEU A 101 -13.37 5.66 5.55
N THR A 102 -13.59 6.38 4.46
CA THR A 102 -12.87 6.19 3.19
C THR A 102 -12.38 7.50 2.60
N ILE A 103 -11.34 7.40 1.76
CA ILE A 103 -10.94 8.51 0.88
C ILE A 103 -12.01 8.81 -0.18
N GLY A 104 -12.83 7.82 -0.54
CA GLY A 104 -14.01 8.00 -1.40
C GLY A 104 -15.00 9.02 -0.82
N ASP A 105 -15.25 8.94 0.49
CA ASP A 105 -16.14 9.89 1.17
C ASP A 105 -15.63 11.33 1.06
N TYR A 106 -14.30 11.51 1.03
CA TYR A 106 -13.72 12.84 0.83
C TYR A 106 -14.04 13.38 -0.57
N TYR A 107 -13.92 12.55 -1.61
CA TYR A 107 -14.30 12.96 -2.97
C TYR A 107 -15.79 13.30 -3.08
N ARG A 108 -16.64 12.54 -2.39
CA ARG A 108 -18.08 12.84 -2.29
C ARG A 108 -18.31 14.19 -1.63
N LEU A 109 -17.72 14.40 -0.45
CA LEU A 109 -17.86 15.61 0.35
C LEU A 109 -17.34 16.85 -0.41
N ARG A 110 -16.20 16.71 -1.10
CA ARG A 110 -15.56 17.83 -1.80
C ARG A 110 -16.19 18.14 -3.14
N TYR A 111 -16.66 17.12 -3.86
CA TYR A 111 -17.14 17.23 -5.23
C TYR A 111 -18.57 16.70 -5.36
N ASN A 112 -18.74 15.42 -5.70
CA ASN A 112 -20.04 14.74 -5.79
C ASN A 112 -19.85 13.20 -5.85
N HIS A 113 -20.97 12.48 -5.90
CA HIS A 113 -20.99 11.02 -6.04
C HIS A 113 -20.30 10.49 -7.31
N THR A 114 -20.34 11.21 -8.42
CA THR A 114 -19.67 10.76 -9.65
C THR A 114 -18.16 10.72 -9.48
N VAL A 115 -17.57 11.78 -8.90
CA VAL A 115 -16.13 11.85 -8.62
C VAL A 115 -15.74 10.83 -7.55
N GLU A 116 -16.58 10.61 -6.53
CA GLU A 116 -16.41 9.51 -5.57
C GLU A 116 -16.31 8.16 -6.27
N TRP A 117 -17.29 7.80 -7.09
CA TRP A 117 -17.36 6.48 -7.72
C TRP A 117 -16.18 6.22 -8.66
N LEU A 118 -15.84 7.20 -9.51
CA LEU A 118 -14.74 7.08 -10.45
C LEU A 118 -13.38 6.95 -9.73
N SER A 119 -13.13 7.79 -8.72
CA SER A 119 -11.89 7.72 -7.95
C SER A 119 -11.80 6.45 -7.12
N THR A 120 -12.87 6.04 -6.44
CA THR A 120 -12.87 4.80 -5.66
C THR A 120 -12.66 3.58 -6.56
N LEU A 121 -13.31 3.52 -7.73
CA LEU A 121 -13.11 2.39 -8.65
C LEU A 121 -11.66 2.32 -9.15
N ALA A 122 -11.06 3.46 -9.53
CA ALA A 122 -9.65 3.52 -9.92
C ALA A 122 -8.72 3.05 -8.81
N ILE A 123 -8.97 3.46 -7.57
CA ILE A 123 -8.22 3.00 -6.39
C ILE A 123 -8.40 1.49 -6.18
N VAL A 124 -9.62 0.97 -6.23
CA VAL A 124 -9.89 -0.48 -6.06
C VAL A 124 -9.20 -1.31 -7.15
N VAL A 125 -9.25 -0.87 -8.41
CA VAL A 125 -8.56 -1.53 -9.52
C VAL A 125 -7.05 -1.51 -9.34
N SER A 126 -6.46 -0.43 -8.83
CA SER A 126 -5.02 -0.37 -8.58
C SER A 126 -4.54 -1.46 -7.63
N TYR A 127 -5.29 -1.75 -6.57
CA TYR A 127 -4.92 -2.80 -5.61
C TYR A 127 -4.81 -4.19 -6.23
N LEU A 128 -5.46 -4.46 -7.36
CA LEU A 128 -5.32 -5.76 -8.04
C LEU A 128 -3.86 -6.03 -8.40
N GLY A 129 -3.15 -5.05 -8.97
CA GLY A 129 -1.74 -5.21 -9.33
C GLY A 129 -0.85 -5.40 -8.10
N TRP A 130 -1.02 -4.56 -7.08
CA TRP A 130 -0.19 -4.58 -5.89
C TRP A 130 -0.36 -5.87 -5.08
N VAL A 131 -1.59 -6.26 -4.75
CA VAL A 131 -1.84 -7.46 -3.94
C VAL A 131 -1.44 -8.72 -4.72
N SER A 132 -1.65 -8.75 -6.05
CA SER A 132 -1.26 -9.89 -6.88
C SER A 132 0.25 -10.12 -6.85
N ALA A 133 1.05 -9.05 -6.78
CA ALA A 133 2.49 -9.13 -6.63
C ALA A 133 2.88 -9.82 -5.30
N GLN A 134 2.15 -9.53 -4.22
CA GLN A 134 2.35 -10.18 -2.92
C GLN A 134 1.98 -11.67 -2.94
N ILE A 135 0.86 -12.02 -3.58
CA ILE A 135 0.45 -13.43 -3.71
C ILE A 135 1.45 -14.22 -4.56
N LYS A 136 1.95 -13.63 -5.66
CA LYS A 136 3.01 -14.22 -6.51
C LYS A 136 4.28 -14.48 -5.70
N ALA A 137 4.67 -13.54 -4.84
CA ALA A 137 5.80 -13.69 -3.95
C ALA A 137 5.62 -14.80 -2.91
N LEU A 138 4.42 -14.96 -2.31
CA LEU A 138 4.14 -16.10 -1.43
C LEU A 138 4.34 -17.43 -2.17
N GLY A 139 3.87 -17.52 -3.41
CA GLY A 139 4.10 -18.67 -4.28
C GLY A 139 5.58 -18.98 -4.49
N LEU A 140 6.38 -17.95 -4.80
CA LEU A 140 7.82 -18.06 -4.96
C LEU A 140 8.51 -18.52 -3.67
N VAL A 141 8.15 -17.94 -2.52
CA VAL A 141 8.73 -18.30 -1.22
C VAL A 141 8.41 -19.75 -0.87
N PHE A 142 7.15 -20.18 -0.99
CA PHE A 142 6.78 -21.57 -0.72
C PHE A 142 7.46 -22.56 -1.65
N PHE A 143 7.56 -22.25 -2.94
CA PHE A 143 8.34 -23.05 -3.89
C PHE A 143 9.80 -23.19 -3.45
N THR A 144 10.41 -22.07 -3.05
CA THR A 144 11.82 -22.00 -2.67
C THR A 144 12.11 -22.78 -1.38
N VAL A 145 11.36 -22.53 -0.30
CA VAL A 145 11.61 -23.17 1.01
C VAL A 145 11.27 -24.66 1.04
N THR A 146 10.42 -25.11 0.11
CA THR A 146 10.06 -26.53 -0.02
C THR A 146 10.94 -27.30 -1.01
N GLY A 147 11.93 -26.64 -1.62
CA GLY A 147 12.79 -27.26 -2.63
C GLY A 147 12.01 -27.70 -3.87
N GLY A 148 10.95 -26.97 -4.23
CA GLY A 148 10.10 -27.25 -5.39
C GLY A 148 8.99 -28.28 -5.16
N LEU A 149 8.81 -28.81 -3.94
CA LEU A 149 7.71 -29.73 -3.63
C LEU A 149 6.33 -29.08 -3.78
N ILE A 150 6.23 -27.78 -3.48
CA ILE A 150 5.04 -26.98 -3.73
C ILE A 150 5.31 -26.11 -4.97
N PRO A 151 4.71 -26.45 -6.13
CA PRO A 151 4.72 -25.59 -7.32
C PRO A 151 4.23 -24.18 -7.00
N GLN A 152 4.74 -23.17 -7.71
CA GLN A 152 4.47 -21.76 -7.41
C GLN A 152 2.97 -21.43 -7.44
N ASP A 153 2.22 -21.96 -8.40
CA ASP A 153 0.76 -21.80 -8.51
C ASP A 153 0.01 -22.31 -7.27
N LYS A 154 0.38 -23.50 -6.76
CA LYS A 154 -0.17 -24.05 -5.52
C LYS A 154 0.27 -23.23 -4.30
N GLY A 155 1.49 -22.72 -4.31
CA GLY A 155 2.01 -21.81 -3.29
C GLY A 155 1.21 -20.51 -3.24
N MET A 156 0.83 -19.94 -4.38
CA MET A 156 -0.03 -18.75 -4.46
C MET A 156 -1.41 -19.01 -3.84
N ILE A 157 -2.04 -20.14 -4.16
CA ILE A 157 -3.34 -20.55 -3.59
C ILE A 157 -3.25 -20.69 -2.07
N LEU A 158 -2.20 -21.37 -1.58
CA LEU A 158 -1.96 -21.56 -0.15
C LEU A 158 -1.74 -20.22 0.56
N GLY A 159 -0.90 -19.34 -0.01
CA GLY A 159 -0.63 -18.01 0.53
C GLY A 159 -1.87 -17.14 0.61
N ALA A 160 -2.68 -17.11 -0.45
CA ALA A 160 -3.95 -16.39 -0.46
C ALA A 160 -4.92 -16.89 0.62
N ALA A 161 -5.05 -18.22 0.78
CA ALA A 161 -5.90 -18.82 1.82
C ALA A 161 -5.44 -18.44 3.24
N ILE A 162 -4.12 -18.47 3.49
CA ILE A 162 -3.53 -18.09 4.79
C ILE A 162 -3.86 -16.63 5.12
N VAL A 163 -3.58 -15.70 4.21
CA VAL A 163 -3.82 -14.26 4.42
C VAL A 163 -5.31 -13.97 4.62
N LEU A 164 -6.17 -14.60 3.81
CA LEU A 164 -7.62 -14.42 3.92
C LEU A 164 -8.18 -14.81 5.28
N THR A 165 -7.64 -15.87 5.90
CA THR A 165 -8.18 -16.46 7.14
C THR A 165 -8.33 -15.42 8.27
N TYR A 166 -7.29 -14.63 8.54
CA TYR A 166 -7.36 -13.62 9.60
C TYR A 166 -7.82 -12.24 9.09
N THR A 167 -7.60 -11.92 7.81
CA THR A 167 -8.00 -10.62 7.24
C THR A 167 -9.51 -10.44 7.22
N VAL A 168 -10.25 -11.47 6.79
CA VAL A 168 -11.73 -11.45 6.73
C VAL A 168 -12.34 -11.31 8.11
N LEU A 169 -11.76 -11.97 9.11
CA LEU A 169 -12.33 -11.97 10.46
C LEU A 169 -11.95 -10.71 11.23
N GLY A 170 -10.70 -10.27 11.11
CA GLY A 170 -10.08 -9.33 12.05
C GLY A 170 -9.98 -7.87 11.61
N GLY A 171 -10.15 -7.54 10.34
CA GLY A 171 -10.11 -6.16 9.86
C GLY A 171 -8.88 -5.36 10.32
N MET A 172 -9.02 -4.04 10.41
CA MET A 172 -7.91 -3.11 10.66
C MET A 172 -7.26 -3.32 12.03
N LEU A 173 -8.03 -3.71 13.05
CA LEU A 173 -7.48 -3.96 14.39
C LEU A 173 -6.55 -5.18 14.40
N SER A 174 -6.93 -6.26 13.72
CA SER A 174 -6.10 -7.46 13.61
C SER A 174 -4.84 -7.19 12.82
N VAL A 175 -4.97 -6.49 11.67
CA VAL A 175 -3.84 -6.02 10.88
C VAL A 175 -2.90 -5.17 11.74
N ALA A 176 -3.43 -4.21 12.51
CA ALA A 176 -2.60 -3.33 13.32
C ALA A 176 -1.79 -4.03 14.42
N ILE A 177 -2.39 -5.02 15.07
CA ILE A 177 -1.70 -5.81 16.10
C ILE A 177 -0.64 -6.71 15.47
N LEU A 178 -0.96 -7.35 14.34
CA LEU A 178 -0.01 -8.18 13.62
C LEU A 178 1.18 -7.36 13.14
N ASP A 179 0.95 -6.22 12.48
CA ASP A 179 2.00 -5.34 11.99
C ASP A 179 2.96 -4.90 13.11
N PHE A 180 2.42 -4.60 14.30
CA PHE A 180 3.23 -4.23 15.46
C PHE A 180 4.11 -5.38 15.99
N VAL A 181 3.63 -6.63 15.94
CA VAL A 181 4.45 -7.80 16.29
C VAL A 181 5.47 -8.09 15.19
N GLN A 182 5.02 -8.05 13.94
CA GLN A 182 5.74 -8.44 12.74
C GLN A 182 6.88 -7.49 12.39
N ILE A 183 6.75 -6.18 12.63
CA ILE A 183 7.82 -5.22 12.39
C ILE A 183 9.10 -5.58 13.14
N THR A 184 9.00 -6.11 14.36
CA THR A 184 10.18 -6.51 15.15
C THR A 184 10.90 -7.68 14.51
N VAL A 185 10.13 -8.66 14.01
CA VAL A 185 10.67 -9.83 13.29
C VAL A 185 11.33 -9.40 11.98
N ILE A 186 10.69 -8.48 11.24
CA ILE A 186 11.20 -7.96 9.97
C ILE A 186 12.51 -7.19 10.18
N MET A 187 12.49 -6.16 11.02
CA MET A 187 13.65 -5.28 11.23
C MET A 187 14.81 -6.05 11.88
N GLY A 188 14.54 -6.78 12.97
CA GLY A 188 15.56 -7.57 13.65
C GLY A 188 16.12 -8.69 12.76
N GLY A 189 15.25 -9.36 12.01
CA GLY A 189 15.64 -10.43 11.10
C GLY A 189 16.52 -9.93 9.96
N LEU A 190 16.15 -8.82 9.31
CA LEU A 190 16.96 -8.25 8.24
C LEU A 190 18.32 -7.76 8.71
N ILE A 191 18.40 -7.10 9.88
CA ILE A 191 19.68 -6.68 10.45
C ILE A 191 20.57 -7.89 10.74
N TYR A 192 20.01 -8.93 11.37
CA TYR A 192 20.76 -10.16 11.67
C TYR A 192 21.29 -10.86 10.41
N ILE A 193 20.49 -10.91 9.35
CA ILE A 193 20.93 -11.53 8.09
C ILE A 193 21.96 -10.65 7.38
N ALA A 194 21.83 -9.33 7.47
CA ALA A 194 22.82 -8.40 6.93
C ALA A 194 24.20 -8.57 7.58
N THR A 195 24.29 -8.87 8.89
CA THR A 195 25.60 -9.12 9.51
C THR A 195 26.25 -10.40 8.97
N ILE A 196 25.50 -11.49 8.85
CA ILE A 196 26.01 -12.76 8.32
C ILE A 196 26.47 -12.62 6.87
N ILE A 197 25.62 -12.03 6.03
CA ILE A 197 25.91 -11.87 4.59
C ILE A 197 27.06 -10.88 4.38
N SER A 198 27.15 -9.82 5.20
CA SER A 198 28.30 -8.92 5.20
C SER A 198 29.60 -9.67 5.46
N ASP A 199 29.66 -10.52 6.48
CA ASP A 199 30.87 -11.27 6.82
C ASP A 199 31.29 -12.21 5.68
N LEU A 200 30.33 -12.91 5.06
CA LEU A 200 30.57 -13.78 3.91
C LEU A 200 31.08 -13.02 2.67
N ALA A 201 30.59 -11.78 2.46
CA ALA A 201 30.98 -10.94 1.33
C ALA A 201 32.29 -10.16 1.57
N GLY A 202 32.98 -10.37 2.69
CA GLY A 202 34.22 -9.66 3.03
C GLY A 202 33.99 -8.27 3.62
N GLY A 203 32.81 -8.01 4.19
CA GLY A 203 32.44 -6.78 4.90
C GLY A 203 31.61 -5.80 4.08
N VAL A 204 30.81 -4.98 4.77
CA VAL A 204 29.93 -3.96 4.15
C VAL A 204 30.68 -3.04 3.19
N GLY A 205 31.89 -2.58 3.57
CA GLY A 205 32.69 -1.69 2.72
C GLY A 205 33.09 -2.32 1.39
N THR A 206 33.37 -3.62 1.37
CA THR A 206 33.71 -4.38 0.16
C THR A 206 32.53 -4.41 -0.80
N VAL A 207 31.34 -4.71 -0.29
CA VAL A 207 30.10 -4.72 -1.10
C VAL A 207 29.79 -3.33 -1.66
N ILE A 208 29.86 -2.27 -0.84
CA ILE A 208 29.55 -0.90 -1.27
C ILE A 208 30.56 -0.40 -2.29
N SER A 209 31.86 -0.63 -2.08
CA SER A 209 32.90 -0.22 -3.04
C SER A 209 32.77 -0.96 -4.37
N HIS A 210 32.45 -2.26 -4.34
CA HIS A 210 32.16 -3.03 -5.55
C HIS A 210 30.92 -2.50 -6.28
N ALA A 211 29.84 -2.17 -5.55
CA ALA A 211 28.63 -1.57 -6.11
C ALA A 211 28.90 -0.21 -6.76
N SER A 212 29.68 0.63 -6.08
CA SER A 212 30.09 1.95 -6.57
C SER A 212 30.91 1.84 -7.85
N ALA A 213 31.93 0.97 -7.86
CA ALA A 213 32.77 0.75 -9.04
C ALA A 213 31.99 0.19 -10.24
N ALA A 214 30.91 -0.54 -9.99
CA ALA A 214 30.00 -1.06 -11.02
C ALA A 214 28.91 -0.04 -11.45
N GLY A 215 28.95 1.21 -10.96
CA GLY A 215 27.96 2.25 -11.26
C GLY A 215 26.58 2.00 -10.65
N LYS A 216 26.43 1.02 -9.75
CA LYS A 216 25.12 0.66 -9.18
C LYS A 216 24.60 1.68 -8.19
N LEU A 217 25.46 2.54 -7.66
CA LEU A 217 25.12 3.60 -6.72
C LEU A 217 24.89 4.96 -7.40
N ASP A 218 24.98 5.03 -8.73
CA ASP A 218 24.64 6.22 -9.49
C ASP A 218 23.12 6.41 -9.47
N PHE A 219 22.66 7.41 -8.72
CA PHE A 219 21.22 7.65 -8.55
C PHE A 219 20.63 8.46 -9.70
N PHE A 220 21.33 9.51 -10.14
CA PHE A 220 20.83 10.41 -11.17
C PHE A 220 21.24 9.94 -12.57
N PRO A 221 20.35 10.02 -13.58
CA PRO A 221 20.72 9.77 -14.96
C PRO A 221 21.82 10.71 -15.45
N SER A 222 22.75 10.18 -16.25
CA SER A 222 23.82 10.94 -16.90
C SER A 222 23.45 11.47 -18.30
N GLY A 223 22.31 11.03 -18.85
CA GLY A 223 21.80 11.43 -20.17
C GLY A 223 21.01 12.74 -20.18
N GLY A 224 20.43 13.04 -21.34
CA GLY A 224 19.54 14.17 -21.55
C GLY A 224 18.09 13.89 -21.13
N TYR A 225 17.18 14.70 -21.66
CA TYR A 225 15.75 14.62 -21.33
C TYR A 225 15.13 13.24 -21.61
N GLU A 226 15.70 12.48 -22.56
CA GLU A 226 15.30 11.13 -22.93
C GLU A 226 15.39 10.11 -21.79
N VAL A 227 16.28 10.32 -20.82
CA VAL A 227 16.40 9.45 -19.63
C VAL A 227 15.78 10.11 -18.40
N TRP A 228 15.85 11.44 -18.30
CA TRP A 228 15.26 12.18 -17.18
C TRP A 228 13.73 12.11 -17.14
N VAL A 229 13.06 12.14 -18.29
CA VAL A 229 11.58 12.11 -18.34
C VAL A 229 11.04 10.75 -17.85
N PRO A 230 11.54 9.59 -18.31
CA PRO A 230 11.18 8.30 -17.72
C PRO A 230 11.53 8.16 -16.24
N PHE A 231 12.71 8.63 -15.82
CA PHE A 231 13.15 8.60 -14.42
C PHE A 231 12.18 9.37 -13.51
N ILE A 232 11.85 10.61 -13.88
CA ILE A 232 10.86 11.43 -13.15
C ILE A 232 9.47 10.77 -13.22
N GLY A 233 9.13 10.15 -14.35
CA GLY A 233 7.91 9.37 -14.54
C GLY A 233 7.74 8.27 -13.50
N ALA A 234 8.72 7.36 -13.39
CA ALA A 234 8.71 6.28 -12.42
C ALA A 234 8.67 6.83 -10.97
N TRP A 235 9.47 7.86 -10.68
CA TRP A 235 9.51 8.48 -9.35
C TRP A 235 8.16 9.07 -8.93
N MET A 236 7.55 9.88 -9.80
CA MET A 236 6.26 10.53 -9.54
C MET A 236 5.10 9.52 -9.46
N THR A 237 5.18 8.43 -10.22
CA THR A 237 4.17 7.36 -10.21
C THR A 237 3.99 6.81 -8.81
N MET A 238 5.08 6.37 -8.19
CA MET A 238 5.02 5.83 -6.83
C MET A 238 4.87 6.93 -5.76
N MET A 239 5.50 8.10 -5.95
CA MET A 239 5.47 9.19 -4.97
C MET A 239 4.09 9.84 -4.83
N LEU A 240 3.43 10.13 -5.95
CA LEU A 240 2.19 10.90 -5.97
C LEU A 240 0.97 10.00 -6.21
N GLY A 241 1.10 8.98 -7.06
CA GLY A 241 0.02 8.04 -7.36
C GLY A 241 -0.44 7.24 -6.15
N SER A 242 0.43 7.10 -5.15
CA SER A 242 0.15 6.37 -3.92
C SER A 242 -0.57 7.18 -2.85
N ILE A 243 -0.49 8.52 -2.88
CA ILE A 243 -1.10 9.38 -1.85
C ILE A 243 -2.62 9.18 -1.74
N PRO A 244 -3.39 9.03 -2.84
CA PRO A 244 -4.83 8.79 -2.79
C PRO A 244 -5.25 7.40 -2.32
N GLN A 245 -4.31 6.49 -2.07
CA GLN A 245 -4.62 5.11 -1.71
C GLN A 245 -5.40 5.03 -0.39
N GLN A 246 -6.33 4.08 -0.32
CA GLN A 246 -7.14 3.89 0.87
C GLN A 246 -6.31 3.42 2.07
N ASP A 247 -5.26 2.62 1.87
CA ASP A 247 -4.44 2.15 2.97
C ASP A 247 -3.76 3.33 3.68
N VAL A 248 -3.15 4.26 2.95
CA VAL A 248 -2.56 5.51 3.49
C VAL A 248 -3.61 6.28 4.30
N PHE A 249 -4.79 6.50 3.72
CA PHE A 249 -5.90 7.17 4.39
C PHE A 249 -6.35 6.45 5.67
N GLN A 250 -6.46 5.14 5.62
CA GLN A 250 -6.94 4.29 6.70
C GLN A 250 -5.97 4.31 7.89
N ARG A 251 -4.65 4.35 7.67
CA ARG A 251 -3.66 4.43 8.75
C ARG A 251 -3.68 5.79 9.42
N ILE A 252 -3.82 6.87 8.64
CA ILE A 252 -4.00 8.23 9.14
C ILE A 252 -5.24 8.29 10.05
N THR A 253 -6.38 7.80 9.57
CA THR A 253 -7.66 7.91 10.30
C THR A 253 -7.77 6.96 11.48
N SER A 254 -7.05 5.83 11.49
CA SER A 254 -6.98 4.91 12.64
C SER A 254 -6.21 5.44 13.85
N ALA A 255 -5.43 6.52 13.69
CA ALA A 255 -4.65 7.10 14.78
C ALA A 255 -5.51 7.64 15.94
N LYS A 256 -5.00 7.56 17.16
CA LYS A 256 -5.67 8.10 18.36
C LYS A 256 -5.73 9.63 18.41
N SER A 257 -4.88 10.32 17.65
CA SER A 257 -4.88 11.78 17.55
C SER A 257 -4.27 12.24 16.24
N GLU A 258 -4.53 13.49 15.88
CA GLU A 258 -3.99 14.13 14.68
C GLU A 258 -2.46 14.12 14.65
N HIS A 259 -1.83 14.47 15.78
CA HIS A 259 -0.37 14.42 15.91
C HIS A 259 0.17 13.01 15.67
N VAL A 260 -0.53 11.98 16.17
CA VAL A 260 -0.13 10.59 15.97
C VAL A 260 -0.29 10.17 14.50
N ALA A 261 -1.31 10.65 13.80
CA ALA A 261 -1.51 10.39 12.37
C ALA A 261 -0.35 10.94 11.53
N MET A 262 0.04 12.19 11.78
CA MET A 262 1.15 12.85 11.10
C MET A 262 2.48 12.17 11.43
N ALA A 263 2.83 12.09 12.73
CA ALA A 263 4.11 11.55 13.16
C ALA A 263 4.26 10.07 12.78
N GLY A 264 3.21 9.26 12.90
CA GLY A 264 3.24 7.85 12.54
C GLY A 264 3.49 7.62 11.05
N SER A 265 2.91 8.45 10.18
CA SER A 265 3.12 8.37 8.73
C SER A 265 4.57 8.74 8.36
N ILE A 266 5.10 9.82 8.94
CA ILE A 266 6.47 10.29 8.68
C ILE A 266 7.49 9.29 9.22
N LEU A 267 7.33 8.82 10.46
CA LEU A 267 8.24 7.84 11.06
C LEU A 267 8.20 6.52 10.31
N GLY A 268 7.01 6.03 9.93
CA GLY A 268 6.86 4.80 9.15
C GLY A 268 7.54 4.90 7.78
N GLY A 269 7.33 6.00 7.06
CA GLY A 269 7.99 6.27 5.77
C GLY A 269 9.52 6.39 5.87
N SER A 270 10.02 7.05 6.92
CA SER A 270 11.46 7.15 7.17
C SER A 270 12.09 5.81 7.51
N LEU A 271 11.43 4.99 8.34
CA LEU A 271 11.90 3.63 8.65
C LEU A 271 11.89 2.75 7.40
N TYR A 272 10.84 2.86 6.57
CA TYR A 272 10.75 2.17 5.30
C TYR A 272 11.96 2.49 4.41
N PHE A 273 12.25 3.78 4.22
CA PHE A 273 13.38 4.23 3.42
C PHE A 273 14.70 3.62 3.88
N ILE A 274 14.99 3.67 5.18
CA ILE A 274 16.25 3.16 5.74
C ILE A 274 16.38 1.64 5.55
N PHE A 275 15.31 0.89 5.83
CA PHE A 275 15.36 -0.57 5.80
C PHE A 275 15.28 -1.17 4.40
N ALA A 276 14.72 -0.46 3.42
CA ALA A 276 14.66 -0.91 2.03
C ALA A 276 16.05 -1.10 1.39
N PHE A 277 17.09 -0.44 1.90
CA PHE A 277 18.46 -0.68 1.47
C PHE A 277 19.04 -2.02 1.90
N ILE A 278 18.49 -2.65 2.95
CA ILE A 278 19.02 -3.92 3.45
C ILE A 278 18.81 -5.04 2.41
N PRO A 279 17.59 -5.32 1.89
CA PRO A 279 17.41 -6.32 0.84
C PRO A 279 18.24 -6.06 -0.42
N MET A 280 18.43 -4.81 -0.82
CA MET A 280 19.30 -4.44 -1.95
C MET A 280 20.76 -4.82 -1.69
N PHE A 281 21.28 -4.49 -0.50
CA PHE A 281 22.60 -4.91 -0.05
C PHE A 281 22.74 -6.44 -0.06
N LEU A 282 21.75 -7.15 0.51
CA LEU A 282 21.77 -8.61 0.57
C LEU A 282 21.80 -9.24 -0.83
N ALA A 283 20.93 -8.80 -1.74
CA ALA A 283 20.88 -9.34 -3.10
C ALA A 283 22.16 -9.02 -3.89
N TYR A 284 22.71 -7.80 -3.76
CA TYR A 284 23.94 -7.43 -4.44
C TYR A 284 25.16 -8.20 -3.91
N SER A 285 25.17 -8.55 -2.62
CA SER A 285 26.24 -9.36 -2.02
C SER A 285 26.38 -10.74 -2.69
N ALA A 286 25.32 -11.26 -3.33
CA ALA A 286 25.40 -12.48 -4.13
C ALA A 286 26.44 -12.39 -5.26
N THR A 287 26.70 -11.19 -5.81
CA THR A 287 27.72 -10.98 -6.86
C THR A 287 29.14 -11.28 -6.38
N LEU A 288 29.38 -11.20 -5.08
CA LEU A 288 30.68 -11.44 -4.45
C LEU A 288 30.76 -12.84 -3.83
N ILE A 289 29.67 -13.31 -3.22
CA ILE A 289 29.63 -14.60 -2.52
C ILE A 289 29.57 -15.77 -3.50
N ASP A 290 28.71 -15.68 -4.52
CA ASP A 290 28.54 -16.74 -5.53
C ASP A 290 28.18 -16.14 -6.90
N PRO A 291 29.20 -15.68 -7.66
CA PRO A 291 28.99 -15.06 -8.97
C PRO A 291 28.32 -15.99 -9.99
N THR A 292 28.53 -17.30 -9.85
CA THR A 292 28.00 -18.30 -10.80
C THR A 292 26.50 -18.48 -10.59
N MET A 293 26.07 -18.68 -9.33
CA MET A 293 24.65 -18.70 -8.97
C MET A 293 23.98 -17.38 -9.35
N PHE A 294 24.63 -16.25 -9.05
CA PHE A 294 24.09 -14.92 -9.38
C PHE A 294 23.83 -14.78 -10.88
N ALA A 295 24.82 -15.09 -11.74
CA ALA A 295 24.67 -14.98 -13.19
C ALA A 295 23.54 -15.85 -13.73
N GLN A 296 23.43 -17.11 -13.26
CA GLN A 296 22.37 -18.01 -13.67
C GLN A 296 20.98 -17.49 -13.30
N LEU A 297 20.81 -17.02 -12.06
CA LEU A 297 19.52 -16.52 -11.59
C LEU A 297 19.17 -15.16 -12.20
N LEU A 298 20.16 -14.33 -12.53
CA LEU A 298 19.93 -13.07 -13.23
C LEU A 298 19.29 -13.31 -14.60
N ASP A 299 19.68 -14.36 -15.31
CA ASP A 299 19.13 -14.72 -16.61
C ASP A 299 17.76 -15.40 -16.51
N THR A 300 17.52 -16.22 -15.48
CA THR A 300 16.25 -16.96 -15.33
C THR A 300 15.17 -16.19 -14.57
N ASP A 301 15.45 -15.77 -13.34
CA ASP A 301 14.53 -15.01 -12.48
C ASP A 301 15.33 -14.35 -11.35
N SER A 302 15.57 -13.05 -11.48
CA SER A 302 16.36 -12.29 -10.52
C SER A 302 15.70 -12.18 -9.14
N GLN A 303 14.39 -12.43 -9.03
CA GLN A 303 13.68 -12.41 -7.75
C GLN A 303 14.08 -13.60 -6.86
N LEU A 304 14.66 -14.66 -7.45
CA LEU A 304 15.18 -15.82 -6.72
C LEU A 304 16.59 -15.60 -6.16
N VAL A 305 17.32 -14.55 -6.57
CA VAL A 305 18.71 -14.31 -6.15
C VAL A 305 18.82 -14.29 -4.63
N LEU A 306 18.01 -13.43 -3.98
CA LEU A 306 18.08 -13.27 -2.53
C LEU A 306 17.61 -14.53 -1.77
N PRO A 307 16.43 -15.12 -2.04
CA PRO A 307 16.02 -16.37 -1.39
C PRO A 307 17.02 -17.52 -1.57
N THR A 308 17.59 -17.68 -2.76
CA THR A 308 18.55 -18.75 -3.07
C THR A 308 19.88 -18.54 -2.35
N LEU A 309 20.38 -17.30 -2.32
CA LEU A 309 21.58 -16.94 -1.56
C LEU A 309 21.44 -17.38 -0.10
N ILE A 310 20.31 -17.06 0.54
CA ILE A 310 20.08 -17.42 1.93
C ILE A 310 20.02 -18.93 2.12
N LEU A 311 19.33 -19.67 1.26
CA LEU A 311 19.23 -21.13 1.38
C LEU A 311 20.56 -21.86 1.21
N GLN A 312 21.41 -21.38 0.30
CA GLN A 312 22.64 -22.08 -0.06
C GLN A 312 23.82 -21.71 0.84
N HIS A 313 23.87 -20.45 1.31
CA HIS A 313 25.06 -19.89 1.93
C HIS A 313 24.91 -19.53 3.42
N THR A 314 23.73 -19.70 4.02
CA THR A 314 23.52 -19.38 5.45
C THR A 314 23.11 -20.61 6.27
N PRO A 315 23.44 -20.65 7.58
CA PRO A 315 23.01 -21.75 8.44
C PRO A 315 21.48 -21.77 8.61
N VAL A 316 20.93 -22.94 8.94
CA VAL A 316 19.47 -23.16 9.04
C VAL A 316 18.77 -22.14 9.97
N PHE A 317 19.42 -21.72 11.06
CA PHE A 317 18.87 -20.72 11.96
C PHE A 317 18.67 -19.35 11.27
N ALA A 318 19.64 -18.91 10.46
CA ALA A 318 19.54 -17.70 9.66
C ALA A 318 18.45 -17.84 8.57
N GLN A 319 18.37 -19.01 7.92
CA GLN A 319 17.30 -19.29 6.96
C GLN A 319 15.91 -19.13 7.60
N VAL A 320 15.70 -19.68 8.79
CA VAL A 320 14.44 -19.56 9.54
C VAL A 320 14.10 -18.10 9.82
N ILE A 321 15.07 -17.31 10.29
CA ILE A 321 14.86 -15.88 10.57
C ILE A 321 14.51 -15.11 9.30
N PHE A 322 15.27 -15.30 8.22
CA PHE A 322 15.04 -14.60 6.96
C PHE A 322 13.68 -14.93 6.36
N PHE A 323 13.36 -16.22 6.20
CA PHE A 323 12.08 -16.62 5.61
C PHE A 323 10.90 -16.31 6.53
N GLY A 324 11.09 -16.35 7.84
CA GLY A 324 10.10 -15.86 8.81
C GLY A 324 9.83 -14.36 8.63
N ALA A 325 10.88 -13.54 8.55
CA ALA A 325 10.79 -12.10 8.30
C ALA A 325 10.18 -11.77 6.92
N LEU A 326 10.55 -12.50 5.88
CA LEU A 326 9.99 -12.34 4.54
C LEU A 326 8.50 -12.70 4.50
N LEU A 327 8.10 -13.86 5.05
CA LEU A 327 6.69 -14.21 5.14
C LEU A 327 5.90 -13.20 5.99
N SER A 328 6.49 -12.73 7.09
CA SER A 328 5.94 -11.67 7.93
C SER A 328 5.60 -10.41 7.13
N ALA A 329 6.58 -9.91 6.37
CA ALA A 329 6.46 -8.74 5.53
C ALA A 329 5.36 -8.91 4.46
N ILE A 330 5.37 -10.04 3.75
CA ILE A 330 4.40 -10.29 2.68
C ILE A 330 2.98 -10.43 3.24
N MET A 331 2.80 -11.12 4.37
CA MET A 331 1.50 -11.33 5.00
C MET A 331 0.90 -10.04 5.57
N SER A 332 1.72 -9.22 6.24
CA SER A 332 1.32 -7.90 6.73
C SER A 332 0.78 -7.04 5.59
N CYS A 333 1.61 -6.84 4.55
CA CYS A 333 1.24 -6.05 3.38
C CYS A 333 0.00 -6.62 2.67
N SER A 334 -0.07 -7.93 2.43
CA SER A 334 -1.22 -8.55 1.77
C SER A 334 -2.52 -8.34 2.52
N SER A 335 -2.51 -8.47 3.86
CA SER A 335 -3.71 -8.29 4.68
C SER A 335 -4.21 -6.85 4.67
N ALA A 336 -3.29 -5.89 4.76
CA ALA A 336 -3.54 -4.46 4.67
C ALA A 336 -4.18 -4.06 3.32
N THR A 337 -3.60 -4.56 2.23
CA THR A 337 -3.96 -4.22 0.85
C THR A 337 -5.17 -5.00 0.32
N LEU A 338 -5.57 -6.10 0.96
CA LEU A 338 -6.87 -6.75 0.75
C LEU A 338 -8.02 -6.01 1.47
N LEU A 339 -7.75 -5.50 2.68
CA LEU A 339 -8.75 -4.82 3.49
C LEU A 339 -9.17 -3.47 2.90
N ALA A 340 -8.20 -2.65 2.50
CA ALA A 340 -8.41 -1.28 2.01
C ALA A 340 -9.38 -1.17 0.81
N PRO A 341 -9.19 -1.86 -0.32
CA PRO A 341 -10.13 -1.81 -1.44
C PRO A 341 -11.50 -2.35 -1.07
N SER A 342 -11.56 -3.35 -0.19
CA SER A 342 -12.83 -3.96 0.19
C SER A 342 -13.68 -3.03 1.05
N VAL A 343 -13.07 -2.29 1.97
CA VAL A 343 -13.74 -1.22 2.74
C VAL A 343 -14.24 -0.13 1.78
N SER A 344 -13.37 0.34 0.88
CA SER A 344 -13.73 1.42 -0.07
C SER A 344 -14.87 1.02 -1.01
N PHE A 345 -14.79 -0.17 -1.60
CA PHE A 345 -15.81 -0.68 -2.50
C PHE A 345 -17.14 -0.86 -1.78
N THR A 346 -17.12 -1.42 -0.56
CA THR A 346 -18.36 -1.64 0.19
C THR A 346 -19.00 -0.33 0.64
N GLU A 347 -18.22 0.61 1.15
CA GLU A 347 -18.73 1.89 1.66
C GLU A 347 -19.14 2.87 0.55
N ASN A 348 -18.35 3.01 -0.52
CA ASN A 348 -18.61 4.03 -1.53
C ASN A 348 -19.43 3.54 -2.73
N ILE A 349 -19.39 2.23 -3.04
CA ILE A 349 -20.06 1.66 -4.21
C ILE A 349 -21.30 0.88 -3.78
N LEU A 350 -21.15 -0.13 -2.91
CA LEU A 350 -22.27 -1.01 -2.55
C LEU A 350 -23.28 -0.37 -1.60
N ARG A 351 -22.84 0.31 -0.54
CA ARG A 351 -23.74 0.90 0.46
C ARG A 351 -24.72 1.92 -0.14
N PRO A 352 -24.32 2.84 -1.04
CA PRO A 352 -25.27 3.74 -1.69
C PRO A 352 -26.33 3.03 -2.56
N MET A 353 -26.02 1.83 -3.08
CA MET A 353 -26.96 1.01 -3.85
C MET A 353 -27.90 0.18 -2.97
N LEU A 354 -27.60 0.06 -1.67
CA LEU A 354 -28.34 -0.73 -0.70
C LEU A 354 -28.77 0.15 0.49
N PRO A 355 -29.73 1.09 0.28
CA PRO A 355 -30.21 1.94 1.35
C PRO A 355 -30.84 1.12 2.48
N HIS A 356 -30.64 1.56 3.72
CA HIS A 356 -31.22 0.98 4.96
C HIS A 356 -30.69 -0.40 5.42
N ILE A 357 -29.47 -0.78 5.05
CA ILE A 357 -28.82 -1.97 5.63
C ILE A 357 -28.37 -1.74 7.08
N SER A 358 -28.49 -2.76 7.92
CA SER A 358 -27.95 -2.75 9.29
C SER A 358 -26.43 -2.88 9.31
N ASP A 359 -25.77 -2.40 10.38
CA ASP A 359 -24.33 -2.54 10.56
C ASP A 359 -23.82 -3.98 10.49
N ARG A 360 -24.65 -4.94 10.92
CA ARG A 360 -24.32 -6.37 10.83
C ARG A 360 -24.26 -6.84 9.38
N ILE A 361 -25.25 -6.46 8.56
CA ILE A 361 -25.27 -6.79 7.13
C ILE A 361 -24.11 -6.09 6.42
N PHE A 362 -23.86 -4.83 6.76
CA PHE A 362 -22.75 -4.07 6.18
C PHE A 362 -21.38 -4.70 6.48
N LEU A 363 -21.15 -5.17 7.71
CA LEU A 363 -19.93 -5.89 8.07
C LEU A 363 -19.79 -7.22 7.30
N TRP A 364 -20.88 -7.96 7.11
CA TRP A 364 -20.89 -9.18 6.29
C TRP A 364 -20.58 -8.89 4.82
N LEU A 365 -21.09 -7.80 4.26
CA LEU A 365 -20.78 -7.37 2.90
C LEU A 365 -19.29 -7.06 2.75
N MET A 366 -18.69 -6.32 3.69
CA MET A 366 -17.24 -6.05 3.65
C MET A 366 -16.42 -7.35 3.60
N ARG A 367 -16.82 -8.35 4.40
CA ARG A 367 -16.17 -9.67 4.42
C ARG A 367 -16.33 -10.43 3.10
N LEU A 368 -17.52 -10.40 2.52
CA LEU A 368 -17.78 -11.04 1.22
C LEU A 368 -16.96 -10.38 0.10
N VAL A 369 -16.87 -9.05 0.10
CA VAL A 369 -16.07 -8.29 -0.87
C VAL A 369 -14.59 -8.62 -0.74
N ILE A 370 -14.05 -8.77 0.46
CA ILE A 370 -12.65 -9.21 0.65
C ILE A 370 -12.41 -10.57 -0.02
N VAL A 371 -13.30 -11.54 0.18
CA VAL A 371 -13.16 -12.88 -0.41
C VAL A 371 -13.25 -12.81 -1.94
N ALA A 372 -14.21 -12.07 -2.48
CA ALA A 372 -14.36 -11.89 -3.92
C ALA A 372 -13.13 -11.17 -4.54
N PHE A 373 -12.64 -10.13 -3.88
CA PHE A 373 -11.46 -9.36 -4.31
C PHE A 373 -10.21 -10.23 -4.28
N ALA A 374 -9.99 -11.02 -3.23
CA ALA A 374 -8.89 -11.97 -3.17
C ALA A 374 -8.96 -13.04 -4.26
N GLY A 375 -10.15 -13.46 -4.67
CA GLY A 375 -10.34 -14.34 -5.82
C GLY A 375 -9.85 -13.70 -7.13
N MET A 376 -10.18 -12.43 -7.36
CA MET A 376 -9.69 -11.68 -8.54
C MET A 376 -8.18 -11.47 -8.50
N VAL A 377 -7.63 -11.13 -7.33
CA VAL A 377 -6.18 -11.02 -7.10
C VAL A 377 -5.47 -12.33 -7.40
N LEU A 378 -5.98 -13.46 -6.90
CA LEU A 378 -5.39 -14.77 -7.15
C LEU A 378 -5.42 -15.12 -8.65
N ALA A 379 -6.53 -14.84 -9.33
CA ALA A 379 -6.63 -15.04 -10.77
C ALA A 379 -5.61 -14.20 -11.55
N MET A 380 -5.42 -12.93 -11.17
CA MET A 380 -4.42 -12.06 -11.78
C MET A 380 -2.99 -12.52 -11.45
N ALA A 381 -2.71 -12.95 -10.22
CA ALA A 381 -1.40 -13.48 -9.82
C ALA A 381 -1.02 -14.75 -10.62
N LEU A 382 -1.98 -15.64 -10.88
CA LEU A 382 -1.77 -16.88 -11.64
C LEU A 382 -1.59 -16.65 -13.15
N THR A 383 -2.10 -15.55 -13.70
CA THR A 383 -2.08 -15.27 -15.14
C THR A 383 -1.02 -14.24 -15.55
N SER A 384 -0.55 -13.40 -14.63
CA SER A 384 0.42 -12.34 -14.91
C SER A 384 1.85 -12.87 -15.02
N SER A 385 2.50 -12.56 -16.15
CA SER A 385 3.94 -12.79 -16.37
C SER A 385 4.84 -11.67 -15.86
N ALA A 386 4.29 -10.51 -15.47
CA ALA A 386 5.08 -9.37 -15.01
C ALA A 386 5.85 -9.68 -13.71
N SER A 387 6.98 -8.99 -13.51
CA SER A 387 7.75 -9.05 -12.26
C SER A 387 6.98 -8.38 -11.12
N ILE A 388 7.30 -8.74 -9.88
CA ILE A 388 6.71 -8.18 -8.65
C ILE A 388 6.80 -6.65 -8.70
N PHE A 389 7.99 -6.09 -8.98
CA PHE A 389 8.20 -4.64 -9.04
C PHE A 389 7.30 -3.94 -10.08
N LYS A 390 7.26 -4.46 -11.32
CA LYS A 390 6.42 -3.86 -12.38
C LYS A 390 4.93 -3.96 -12.08
N MET A 391 4.48 -5.06 -11.47
CA MET A 391 3.07 -5.20 -11.07
C MET A 391 2.64 -4.11 -10.09
N VAL A 392 3.52 -3.76 -9.15
CA VAL A 392 3.24 -2.70 -8.18
C VAL A 392 3.39 -1.31 -8.79
N GLU A 393 4.44 -1.05 -9.57
CA GLU A 393 4.60 0.24 -10.25
C GLU A 393 3.42 0.55 -11.18
N HIS A 394 2.95 -0.42 -11.97
CA HIS A 394 1.81 -0.25 -12.87
C HIS A 394 0.50 -0.02 -12.12
N ALA A 395 0.34 -0.58 -10.92
CA ALA A 395 -0.85 -0.34 -10.09
C ALA A 395 -1.06 1.16 -9.81
N TYR A 396 0.01 1.92 -9.55
CA TYR A 396 -0.12 3.32 -9.16
C TYR A 396 -0.26 4.31 -10.33
N LYS A 397 -0.05 3.87 -11.57
CA LYS A 397 -0.28 4.72 -12.76
C LYS A 397 -1.73 5.22 -12.81
N ILE A 398 -2.71 4.34 -12.56
CA ILE A 398 -4.13 4.70 -12.64
C ILE A 398 -4.52 5.74 -11.58
N THR A 399 -4.03 5.59 -10.35
CA THR A 399 -4.37 6.52 -9.26
C THR A 399 -3.65 7.85 -9.41
N LEU A 400 -2.45 7.87 -10.01
CA LEU A 400 -1.77 9.11 -10.39
C LEU A 400 -2.60 9.95 -11.36
N VAL A 401 -3.12 9.34 -12.43
CA VAL A 401 -3.81 10.06 -13.50
C VAL A 401 -5.28 10.35 -13.20
N VAL A 402 -5.92 9.56 -12.32
CA VAL A 402 -7.34 9.71 -11.97
C VAL A 402 -7.55 10.44 -10.65
N ALA A 403 -6.92 10.00 -9.57
CA ALA A 403 -7.32 10.36 -8.21
C ALA A 403 -6.46 11.48 -7.61
N PHE A 404 -5.16 11.50 -7.92
CA PHE A 404 -4.20 12.42 -7.29
C PHE A 404 -4.55 13.90 -7.53
N VAL A 405 -4.79 14.30 -8.78
CA VAL A 405 -5.06 15.71 -9.10
C VAL A 405 -6.34 16.22 -8.41
N PRO A 406 -7.49 15.51 -8.47
CA PRO A 406 -8.67 15.87 -7.68
C PRO A 406 -8.42 15.95 -6.18
N LEU A 407 -7.60 15.07 -5.60
CA LEU A 407 -7.27 15.11 -4.17
C LEU A 407 -6.51 16.39 -3.79
N VAL A 408 -5.42 16.67 -4.49
CA VAL A 408 -4.57 17.84 -4.19
C VAL A 408 -5.33 19.13 -4.42
N ALA A 409 -5.99 19.28 -5.58
CA ALA A 409 -6.77 20.46 -5.90
C ALA A 409 -7.92 20.66 -4.90
N GLY A 410 -8.55 19.58 -4.43
CA GLY A 410 -9.64 19.65 -3.49
C GLY A 410 -9.26 20.27 -2.14
N PHE A 411 -8.03 20.01 -1.67
CA PHE A 411 -7.50 20.53 -0.40
C PHE A 411 -6.82 21.88 -0.51
N TYR A 412 -6.15 22.14 -1.63
CA TYR A 412 -5.21 23.26 -1.76
C TYR A 412 -5.67 24.33 -2.74
N TRP A 413 -6.63 24.04 -3.61
CA TRP A 413 -7.12 24.99 -4.61
C TRP A 413 -8.59 25.36 -4.35
N HIS A 414 -8.80 26.57 -3.84
CA HIS A 414 -10.13 27.09 -3.53
C HIS A 414 -11.07 27.18 -4.75
N ARG A 415 -10.51 27.28 -5.97
CA ARG A 415 -11.30 27.32 -7.21
C ARG A 415 -11.61 25.92 -7.76
N ALA A 416 -11.12 24.84 -7.16
CA ALA A 416 -11.39 23.50 -7.67
C ALA A 416 -12.89 23.19 -7.66
N THR A 417 -13.39 22.64 -8.77
CA THR A 417 -14.83 22.41 -8.99
C THR A 417 -15.09 20.95 -9.32
N THR A 418 -16.34 20.50 -9.16
CA THR A 418 -16.75 19.15 -9.61
C THR A 418 -16.53 18.96 -11.10
N GLN A 419 -16.85 19.98 -11.92
CA GLN A 419 -16.58 19.98 -13.36
C GLN A 419 -15.09 19.81 -13.67
N GLY A 420 -14.22 20.54 -12.97
CA GLY A 420 -12.77 20.41 -13.07
C GLY A 420 -12.26 19.03 -12.66
N ALA A 421 -12.77 18.47 -11.57
CA ALA A 421 -12.42 17.12 -11.13
C ALA A 421 -12.80 16.06 -12.18
N LEU A 422 -14.01 16.14 -12.76
CA LEU A 422 -14.41 15.23 -13.84
C LEU A 422 -13.55 15.39 -15.08
N PHE A 423 -13.25 16.63 -15.49
CA PHE A 423 -12.36 16.89 -16.62
C PHE A 423 -10.96 16.34 -16.36
N ALA A 424 -10.44 16.49 -15.15
CA ALA A 424 -9.15 15.92 -14.75
C ALA A 424 -9.16 14.39 -14.88
N ILE A 425 -10.17 13.72 -14.31
CA ILE A 425 -10.32 12.27 -14.35
C ILE A 425 -10.38 11.78 -15.80
N PHE A 426 -11.27 12.33 -16.62
CA PHE A 426 -11.44 11.85 -18.00
C PHE A 426 -10.23 12.19 -18.88
N ALA A 427 -9.71 13.43 -18.81
CA ALA A 427 -8.54 13.81 -19.59
C ALA A 427 -7.32 12.97 -19.21
N GLY A 428 -7.08 12.76 -17.92
CA GLY A 428 -5.97 11.93 -17.43
C GLY A 428 -6.11 10.46 -17.82
N PHE A 429 -7.27 9.86 -17.54
CA PHE A 429 -7.54 8.45 -17.84
C PHE A 429 -7.46 8.16 -19.33
N PHE A 430 -8.17 8.91 -20.18
CA PHE A 430 -8.18 8.64 -21.61
C PHE A 430 -6.83 8.92 -22.26
N THR A 431 -6.12 9.99 -21.85
CA THR A 431 -4.77 10.24 -22.38
C THR A 431 -3.83 9.10 -22.01
N TRP A 432 -3.85 8.66 -20.75
CA TRP A 432 -3.04 7.53 -20.31
C TRP A 432 -3.35 6.25 -21.09
N VAL A 433 -4.62 5.85 -21.17
CA VAL A 433 -5.03 4.62 -21.89
C VAL A 433 -4.70 4.68 -23.37
N LEU A 434 -4.97 5.81 -24.03
CA LEU A 434 -4.65 5.97 -25.46
C LEU A 434 -3.13 5.91 -25.70
N CYS A 435 -2.32 6.47 -24.81
CA CYS A 435 -0.87 6.36 -24.88
C CYS A 435 -0.37 4.94 -24.59
N GLU A 436 -0.97 4.20 -23.65
CA GLU A 436 -0.62 2.78 -23.42
C GLU A 436 -1.05 1.88 -24.60
N MET A 437 -2.12 2.22 -25.31
CA MET A 437 -2.62 1.42 -26.45
C MET A 437 -1.95 1.73 -27.79
N PHE A 438 -1.62 3.00 -28.03
CA PHE A 438 -1.17 3.48 -29.34
C PHE A 438 0.19 4.19 -29.29
N GLY A 439 0.75 4.42 -28.10
CA GLY A 439 2.06 5.02 -27.93
C GLY A 439 3.18 4.10 -28.40
N ALA A 440 4.34 4.67 -28.70
CA ALA A 440 5.54 3.89 -28.93
C ALA A 440 6.06 3.34 -27.61
N ASP A 441 6.40 2.05 -27.57
CA ASP A 441 6.94 1.37 -26.38
C ASP A 441 8.23 2.03 -25.87
N ASP A 442 9.05 2.59 -26.78
CA ASP A 442 10.30 3.31 -26.49
C ASP A 442 10.10 4.84 -26.42
N GLY A 443 8.86 5.29 -26.18
CA GLY A 443 8.54 6.71 -26.08
C GLY A 443 9.26 7.40 -24.92
N ILE A 444 9.89 8.54 -25.19
CA ILE A 444 10.53 9.39 -24.16
C ILE A 444 9.52 9.81 -23.07
N TRP A 445 8.25 9.96 -23.44
CA TRP A 445 7.18 10.41 -22.55
C TRP A 445 6.36 9.22 -22.03
N PRO A 446 6.54 8.81 -20.76
CA PRO A 446 5.73 7.75 -20.20
C PRO A 446 4.24 8.12 -20.24
N PRO A 447 3.35 7.18 -20.59
CA PRO A 447 1.91 7.42 -20.68
C PRO A 447 1.32 8.07 -19.43
N GLN A 448 1.80 7.69 -18.24
CA GLN A 448 1.30 8.22 -16.97
C GLN A 448 1.70 9.68 -16.71
N ILE A 449 2.83 10.16 -17.26
CA ILE A 449 3.18 11.58 -17.18
C ILE A 449 2.28 12.41 -18.09
N LEU A 450 2.02 11.93 -19.31
CA LEU A 450 1.08 12.60 -20.21
C LEU A 450 -0.34 12.62 -19.63
N GLY A 451 -0.77 11.50 -19.04
CA GLY A 451 -2.02 11.42 -18.29
C GLY A 451 -2.07 12.40 -17.11
N LEU A 452 -1.00 12.51 -16.33
CA LEU A 452 -0.94 13.48 -15.23
C LEU A 452 -1.03 14.93 -15.73
N ILE A 453 -0.29 15.28 -16.79
CA ILE A 453 -0.34 16.61 -17.40
C ILE A 453 -1.77 16.91 -17.90
N ALA A 454 -2.40 15.95 -18.58
CA ALA A 454 -3.77 16.07 -19.05
C ALA A 454 -4.76 16.22 -17.89
N ALA A 455 -4.56 15.50 -16.78
CA ALA A 455 -5.39 15.64 -15.58
C ALA A 455 -5.25 17.03 -14.94
N VAL A 456 -4.03 17.56 -14.83
CA VAL A 456 -3.79 18.93 -14.35
C VAL A 456 -4.43 19.97 -15.27
N ALA A 457 -4.24 19.84 -16.58
CA ALA A 457 -4.85 20.72 -17.56
C ALA A 457 -6.40 20.65 -17.50
N GLY A 458 -6.96 19.46 -17.38
CA GLY A 458 -8.40 19.22 -17.22
C GLY A 458 -8.95 19.86 -15.95
N MET A 459 -8.25 19.71 -14.81
CA MET A 459 -8.61 20.35 -13.54
C MET A 459 -8.66 21.88 -13.68
N ILE A 460 -7.63 22.47 -14.29
CA ILE A 460 -7.53 23.91 -14.49
C ILE A 460 -8.63 24.40 -15.43
N CYS A 461 -8.74 23.82 -16.62
CA CYS A 461 -9.71 24.24 -17.63
C CYS A 461 -11.15 24.09 -17.12
N GLY A 462 -11.50 22.91 -16.58
CA GLY A 462 -12.86 22.63 -16.12
C GLY A 462 -13.28 23.48 -14.92
N SER A 463 -12.34 23.91 -14.08
CA SER A 463 -12.61 24.76 -12.92
C SER A 463 -12.66 26.26 -13.21
N LEU A 464 -11.98 26.72 -14.28
CA LEU A 464 -12.01 28.12 -14.70
C LEU A 464 -13.17 28.43 -15.66
N LEU A 465 -13.73 27.41 -16.31
CA LEU A 465 -14.94 27.54 -17.14
C LEU A 465 -16.19 27.81 -16.28
N PRO A 466 -17.23 28.45 -16.85
CA PRO A 466 -18.52 28.58 -16.17
C PRO A 466 -19.02 27.21 -15.70
N GLN A 467 -19.34 27.10 -14.41
CA GLN A 467 -19.80 25.84 -13.85
C GLN A 467 -21.16 25.45 -14.42
N ARG A 468 -21.20 24.29 -15.07
CA ARG A 468 -22.44 23.65 -15.52
C ARG A 468 -22.77 22.39 -14.72
N VAL A 469 -21.77 21.77 -14.09
CA VAL A 469 -21.90 20.50 -13.36
C VAL A 469 -21.40 20.64 -11.92
N GLY A 470 -22.27 20.31 -10.96
CA GLY A 470 -22.01 20.44 -9.53
C GLY A 470 -22.18 21.86 -9.01
N ARG A 471 -22.24 22.02 -7.68
CA ARG A 471 -22.21 23.33 -7.01
C ARG A 471 -20.77 23.65 -6.60
N LEU A 472 -20.42 24.94 -6.48
CA LEU A 472 -19.25 25.39 -5.72
C LEU A 472 -19.42 24.94 -4.26
N SER A 473 -18.94 23.75 -3.91
CA SER A 473 -18.77 23.39 -2.51
C SER A 473 -17.57 24.17 -1.97
N PRO A 474 -17.75 25.04 -0.96
CA PRO A 474 -16.60 25.60 -0.25
C PRO A 474 -15.72 24.45 0.28
N PRO A 475 -14.40 24.68 0.48
CA PRO A 475 -13.55 23.66 1.10
C PRO A 475 -14.21 23.17 2.39
N PRO A 476 -14.20 21.86 2.67
CA PRO A 476 -14.96 21.29 3.78
C PRO A 476 -14.60 22.03 5.08
N SER A 477 -15.55 22.79 5.63
CA SER A 477 -15.38 23.49 6.90
C SER A 477 -15.61 22.52 8.05
N HIS A 478 -14.88 22.75 9.15
CA HIS A 478 -14.83 21.85 10.32
C HIS A 478 -16.20 21.50 10.94
N HIS A 479 -17.24 22.30 10.69
CA HIS A 479 -18.55 22.14 11.32
C HIS A 479 -19.56 21.30 10.51
N HIS A 480 -19.44 21.22 9.17
CA HIS A 480 -20.44 20.52 8.35
C HIS A 480 -20.07 19.07 7.98
N ALA A 481 -18.82 18.66 8.14
CA ALA A 481 -18.40 17.27 7.86
C ALA A 481 -18.97 16.27 8.88
N ALA A 482 -19.23 16.69 10.11
CA ALA A 482 -19.77 15.81 11.16
C ALA A 482 -21.28 15.54 11.02
N GLU A 483 -22.06 16.46 10.46
CA GLU A 483 -23.52 16.28 10.32
C GLU A 483 -23.90 15.38 9.12
N GLY A 484 -23.04 15.30 8.09
CA GLY A 484 -23.32 14.53 6.87
C GLY A 484 -22.91 13.05 6.86
N THR A 485 -22.17 12.60 7.88
CA THR A 485 -21.62 11.21 7.91
C THR A 485 -21.94 10.44 9.18
N TYR A 486 -22.87 10.92 10.01
CA TYR A 486 -23.29 10.25 11.24
C TYR A 486 -24.82 10.20 11.35
N HIS A 487 -25.44 9.15 10.80
CA HIS A 487 -26.68 8.61 11.37
C HIS A 487 -26.33 7.55 12.41
N VAL A 488 -25.54 7.94 13.43
CA VAL A 488 -25.55 7.22 14.70
C VAL A 488 -26.59 7.95 15.52
N ALA A 489 -27.66 7.25 15.90
CA ALA A 489 -28.65 7.79 16.82
C ALA A 489 -27.90 8.37 18.03
N HIS A 490 -28.03 9.68 18.25
CA HIS A 490 -27.67 10.26 19.54
C HIS A 490 -28.47 9.48 20.58
N HIS A 491 -27.77 8.72 21.43
CA HIS A 491 -28.36 8.31 22.70
C HIS A 491 -28.60 9.61 23.46
N ASP A 492 -29.86 10.04 23.48
CA ASP A 492 -30.34 11.09 24.37
C ASP A 492 -29.98 10.68 25.80
N HIS A 493 -28.94 11.30 26.34
CA HIS A 493 -28.82 11.45 27.77
C HIS A 493 -29.93 12.40 28.19
N GLU A 494 -31.05 11.82 28.63
CA GLU A 494 -32.14 12.53 29.30
C GLU A 494 -31.56 13.47 30.36
N ARG A 495 -31.67 14.77 30.09
CA ARG A 495 -31.55 15.82 31.07
C ARG A 495 -32.71 15.67 32.06
N ARG A 496 -32.46 15.04 33.21
CA ARG A 496 -33.25 15.33 34.41
C ARG A 496 -32.65 16.55 35.08
N HIS A 497 -33.27 17.71 34.85
CA HIS A 497 -33.55 18.70 35.90
C HIS A 497 -34.35 19.87 35.30
N VAL A 498 -35.27 20.38 36.13
CA VAL A 498 -36.11 21.58 36.00
C VAL A 498 -37.54 21.35 35.49
N GLY A 499 -38.45 21.18 36.46
CA GLY A 499 -39.82 21.70 36.47
C GLY A 499 -40.10 22.09 37.94
N GLU A 500 -39.95 23.36 38.29
CA GLU A 500 -41.04 24.36 38.43
C GLU A 500 -42.09 24.01 39.49
N HIS A 501 -41.98 24.74 40.61
CA HIS A 501 -43.06 25.47 41.30
C HIS A 501 -44.52 25.08 40.96
N ASP A 502 -45.23 24.50 41.92
CA ASP A 502 -46.25 25.18 42.74
C ASP A 502 -47.12 24.19 43.53
N ALA A 503 -47.36 24.51 44.83
CA ALA A 503 -48.65 24.44 45.54
C ALA A 503 -48.53 24.05 47.03
N GLN A 504 -48.87 25.03 47.88
CA GLN A 504 -49.73 24.90 49.08
C GLN A 504 -49.29 23.99 50.25
N ARG A 505 -48.67 24.57 51.28
CA ARG A 505 -49.26 24.86 52.62
C ARG A 505 -48.18 25.20 53.64
#